data_AF-A0A7Y6PIA5-F1
#
_entry.id   AF-A0A7Y6PIA5-F1
#
_cell.length_a   1.000
_cell.length_b   1.000
_cell.length_c   1.000
_cell.angle_alpha   90.00
_cell.angle_beta   90.00
_cell.angle_gamma   90.00
#
_symmetry.space_group_name_H-M   'P 1'
#
loop_
_entity.id
_entity.type
_entity.pdbx_description
1 polymer ?
#
loop_
_entity_poly.entity_id
_entity_poly.type
_entity_poly.pdbx_seq_one_letter_code
_entity_poly.pdbx_strand_id
1 'polypeptide(L)'
;LSEIAESSGLTVKLDEVSIPVREDVRAACGLLGLDPLQVACEGRYLAILPREHEEEALRLMRGCGVSAGACAIGRVEEFGTAPLLMTGQLGVERVLGMPSGMQLPRIC
;
A
#
# COMPACT_ATOMS: atom_id res chain seq x y z
N LEU A 1 -1.25 -4.09 5.79
CA LEU A 1 -0.98 -5.05 4.70
C LEU A 1 -0.16 -6.23 5.19
N SER A 2 0.95 -6.02 5.90
CA SER A 2 1.76 -7.12 6.44
C SER A 2 0.94 -8.06 7.32
N GLU A 3 0.09 -7.51 8.22
CA GLU A 3 -0.84 -8.32 9.03
C GLU A 3 -1.75 -9.23 8.19
N ILE A 4 -2.35 -8.69 7.12
CA ILE A 4 -3.24 -9.45 6.22
C ILE A 4 -2.46 -10.56 5.51
N ALA A 5 -1.27 -10.24 5.00
CA ALA A 5 -0.44 -11.21 4.31
C ALA A 5 0.01 -12.34 5.26
N GLU A 6 0.50 -12.00 6.44
CA GLU A 6 0.91 -12.94 7.48
C GLU A 6 -0.26 -13.84 7.93
N SER A 7 -1.43 -13.28 8.19
CA SER A 7 -2.60 -14.06 8.64
C SER A 7 -3.20 -14.94 7.54
N SER A 8 -3.05 -14.55 6.27
CA SER A 8 -3.57 -15.31 5.14
C SER A 8 -2.68 -16.47 4.71
N GLY A 9 -1.39 -16.47 5.09
CA GLY A 9 -0.42 -17.44 4.58
C GLY A 9 -0.13 -17.27 3.09
N LEU A 10 -0.35 -16.07 2.53
CA LEU A 10 -0.12 -15.74 1.12
C LEU A 10 0.95 -14.64 1.00
N THR A 11 1.42 -14.40 -0.23
CA THR A 11 2.33 -13.29 -0.52
C THR A 11 1.58 -12.16 -1.21
N VAL A 12 1.67 -10.96 -0.64
CA VAL A 12 1.23 -9.71 -1.28
C VAL A 12 2.44 -9.05 -1.94
N LYS A 13 2.37 -8.79 -3.24
CA LYS A 13 3.38 -8.06 -4.02
C LYS A 13 2.87 -6.68 -4.39
N LEU A 14 3.60 -5.65 -4.01
CA LEU A 14 3.29 -4.25 -4.31
C LEU A 14 4.24 -3.67 -5.37
N ASP A 15 3.74 -2.74 -6.17
CA ASP A 15 4.57 -1.88 -7.03
C ASP A 15 4.64 -0.48 -6.40
N GLU A 16 5.82 -0.08 -5.93
CA GLU A 16 6.03 1.20 -5.26
C GLU A 16 5.62 2.41 -6.14
N VAL A 17 5.78 2.31 -7.46
CA VAL A 17 5.48 3.40 -8.41
C VAL A 17 3.98 3.61 -8.55
N SER A 18 3.20 2.54 -8.36
CA SER A 18 1.75 2.57 -8.48
C SER A 18 1.05 3.20 -7.27
N ILE A 19 1.72 3.28 -6.10
CA ILE A 19 1.12 3.78 -4.86
C ILE A 19 1.04 5.31 -4.90
N PRO A 20 -0.17 5.90 -4.84
CA PRO A 20 -0.34 7.33 -4.99
C PRO A 20 0.06 8.04 -3.70
N VAL A 21 1.14 8.82 -3.79
CA VAL A 21 1.58 9.73 -2.73
C VAL A 21 1.64 11.13 -3.32
N ARG A 22 0.92 12.08 -2.71
CA ARG A 22 0.96 13.49 -3.13
C ARG A 22 2.37 14.05 -2.95
N GLU A 23 2.77 14.95 -3.83
CA GLU A 23 4.13 15.50 -3.80
C GLU A 23 4.42 16.28 -2.51
N ASP A 24 3.45 17.03 -1.99
CA ASP A 24 3.57 17.72 -0.71
C ASP A 24 3.77 16.76 0.48
N VAL A 25 3.08 15.62 0.48
CA VAL A 25 3.26 14.55 1.47
C VAL A 25 4.64 13.91 1.33
N ARG A 26 5.09 13.63 0.10
CA ARG A 26 6.43 13.07 -0.15
C ARG A 26 7.53 14.01 0.35
N ALA A 27 7.43 15.30 0.04
CA ALA A 27 8.37 16.31 0.51
C ALA A 27 8.38 16.44 2.03
N ALA A 28 7.20 16.48 2.67
CA ALA A 28 7.09 16.57 4.13
C ALA A 28 7.67 15.33 4.82
N CYS A 29 7.35 14.12 4.35
CA CYS A 29 7.91 12.88 4.90
C CYS A 29 9.43 12.84 4.73
N GLY A 30 9.94 13.24 3.56
CA GLY A 30 11.38 13.33 3.31
C GLY A 30 12.11 14.29 4.26
N LEU A 31 11.53 15.46 4.54
CA LEU A 31 12.09 16.43 5.50
C LEU A 31 12.14 15.85 6.93
N LEU A 32 11.12 15.09 7.32
CA LEU A 32 10.96 14.56 8.67
C LEU A 32 11.64 13.19 8.87
N GLY A 33 12.22 12.60 7.81
CA GLY A 33 12.79 11.25 7.86
C GLY A 33 11.74 10.15 8.03
N LEU A 34 10.51 10.40 7.58
CA LEU A 34 9.39 9.46 7.64
C LEU A 34 9.20 8.74 6.30
N ASP A 35 8.65 7.53 6.36
CA ASP A 35 8.17 6.82 5.18
C ASP A 35 6.65 7.05 5.06
N PRO A 36 6.14 7.64 3.96
CA PRO A 36 4.70 7.87 3.79
C PRO A 36 3.85 6.60 3.85
N LEU A 37 4.43 5.42 3.60
CA LEU A 37 3.74 4.13 3.71
C LEU A 37 3.57 3.65 5.17
N GLN A 38 4.25 4.31 6.12
CA GLN A 38 4.25 3.96 7.54
C GLN A 38 3.47 4.97 8.41
N VAL A 39 2.90 6.00 7.80
CA VAL A 39 2.11 7.04 8.49
C VAL A 39 0.63 6.68 8.45
N ALA A 40 -0.07 6.90 9.57
CA ALA A 40 -1.50 6.64 9.67
C ALA A 40 -2.30 7.45 8.61
N CYS A 41 -3.36 6.83 8.10
CA CYS A 41 -4.22 7.42 7.07
C CYS A 41 -5.65 7.55 7.61
N GLU A 42 -6.19 8.77 7.68
CA GLU A 42 -7.60 9.01 8.03
C GLU A 42 -8.38 9.35 6.75
N GLY A 43 -9.22 8.42 6.28
CA GLY A 43 -9.98 8.58 5.04
C GLY A 43 -9.40 7.86 3.81
N ARG A 44 -8.51 6.89 4.01
CA ARG A 44 -8.08 5.94 2.97
C ARG A 44 -8.60 4.54 3.30
N TYR A 45 -8.77 3.72 2.28
CA TYR A 45 -9.06 2.32 2.46
C TYR A 45 -8.29 1.49 1.44
N LEU A 46 -8.19 0.19 1.72
CA LEU A 46 -7.58 -0.81 0.87
C LEU A 46 -8.62 -1.89 0.54
N ALA A 47 -8.68 -2.33 -0.71
CA ALA A 47 -9.47 -3.48 -1.13
C ALA A 47 -8.57 -4.60 -1.67
N ILE A 48 -8.87 -5.84 -1.28
CA ILE A 48 -8.30 -7.06 -1.86
C ILE A 48 -9.48 -7.85 -2.41
N LEU A 49 -9.45 -8.18 -3.69
CA LEU A 49 -10.56 -8.80 -4.41
C LEU A 49 -10.06 -9.74 -5.52
N PRO A 50 -10.91 -10.66 -6.01
CA PRO A 50 -10.60 -11.46 -7.19
C PRO A 50 -10.27 -10.59 -8.41
N ARG A 51 -9.30 -11.02 -9.21
CA ARG A 51 -8.74 -10.24 -10.32
C ARG A 51 -9.78 -9.87 -11.36
N GLU A 52 -10.74 -10.74 -11.61
CA GLU A 52 -11.85 -10.53 -12.56
C GLU A 52 -12.74 -9.33 -12.20
N HIS A 53 -12.72 -8.86 -10.95
CA HIS A 53 -13.50 -7.71 -10.49
C HIS A 53 -12.69 -6.40 -10.43
N GLU A 54 -11.40 -6.41 -10.78
CA GLU A 54 -10.50 -5.27 -10.63
C GLU A 54 -11.01 -4.01 -11.36
N GLU A 55 -11.31 -4.14 -12.65
CA GLU A 55 -11.75 -3.01 -13.48
C GLU A 55 -13.09 -2.44 -12.99
N GLU A 56 -14.02 -3.32 -12.61
CA GLU A 56 -15.32 -2.91 -12.09
C GLU A 56 -15.17 -2.16 -10.76
N ALA A 57 -14.38 -2.70 -9.83
CA ALA A 57 -14.11 -2.07 -8.55
C ALA A 57 -13.46 -0.70 -8.74
N LEU A 58 -12.44 -0.58 -9.60
CA LEU A 58 -11.79 0.70 -9.90
C LEU A 58 -12.75 1.70 -10.52
N ARG A 59 -13.62 1.26 -11.45
CA ARG A 59 -14.64 2.12 -12.06
C ARG A 59 -15.61 2.67 -11.00
N LEU A 60 -16.12 1.81 -10.11
CA LEU A 60 -17.04 2.22 -9.04
C LEU A 60 -16.36 3.19 -8.06
N MET A 61 -15.14 2.86 -7.62
CA MET A 61 -14.35 3.71 -6.73
C MET A 61 -14.10 5.10 -7.33
N ARG A 62 -13.66 5.14 -8.60
CA ARG A 62 -13.35 6.41 -9.26
C ARG A 62 -14.58 7.26 -9.53
N GLY A 63 -15.77 6.64 -9.57
CA GLY A 63 -17.06 7.35 -9.65
C GLY A 63 -17.45 8.09 -8.36
N CYS A 64 -16.82 7.77 -7.22
CA CYS A 64 -17.01 8.47 -5.96
C CYS A 64 -15.93 9.53 -5.78
N GLY A 65 -16.32 10.80 -5.54
CA GLY A 65 -15.38 11.93 -5.49
C GLY A 65 -14.23 11.75 -4.49
N VAL A 66 -14.48 11.12 -3.35
CA VAL A 66 -13.46 10.85 -2.31
C VAL A 66 -12.43 9.79 -2.70
N SER A 67 -12.72 8.96 -3.71
CA SER A 67 -11.88 7.86 -4.18
C SER A 67 -11.56 7.97 -5.68
N ALA A 68 -11.67 9.16 -6.25
CA ALA A 68 -11.33 9.45 -7.65
C ALA A 68 -9.90 9.02 -8.03
N GLY A 69 -8.97 9.00 -7.06
CA GLY A 69 -7.59 8.57 -7.23
C GLY A 69 -7.33 7.08 -7.00
N ALA A 70 -8.37 6.23 -6.90
CA ALA A 70 -8.17 4.80 -6.67
C ALA A 70 -7.36 4.13 -7.81
N CYS A 71 -6.44 3.25 -7.44
CA CYS A 71 -5.60 2.49 -8.38
C CYS A 71 -5.32 1.10 -7.83
N ALA A 72 -4.98 0.18 -8.73
CA ALA A 72 -4.38 -1.09 -8.37
C ALA A 72 -2.92 -0.84 -7.97
N ILE A 73 -2.51 -1.39 -6.81
CA ILE A 73 -1.17 -1.17 -6.26
C ILE A 73 -0.31 -2.44 -6.16
N GLY A 74 -0.85 -3.58 -6.57
CA GLY A 74 -0.23 -4.86 -6.34
C GLY A 74 -1.17 -6.03 -6.57
N ARG A 75 -0.72 -7.22 -6.15
CA ARG A 75 -1.44 -8.49 -6.31
C ARG A 75 -1.14 -9.46 -5.17
N VAL A 76 -2.03 -10.42 -4.98
CA VAL A 76 -1.85 -11.53 -4.05
C VAL A 76 -1.48 -12.77 -4.85
N GLU A 77 -0.49 -13.52 -4.38
CA GLU A 77 0.01 -14.76 -4.97
C GLU A 77 0.11 -15.84 -3.87
N GLU A 78 0.27 -17.09 -4.29
CA GLU A 78 0.70 -18.18 -3.40
C GLU A 78 1.97 -17.78 -2.62
N PHE A 79 2.13 -18.34 -1.43
CA PHE A 79 3.26 -18.00 -0.57
C PHE A 79 4.61 -18.20 -1.28
N GLY A 80 5.43 -17.15 -1.28
CA GLY A 80 6.76 -17.12 -1.84
C GLY A 80 7.85 -17.03 -0.77
N THR A 81 8.71 -16.02 -0.89
CA THR A 81 9.87 -15.82 0.01
C THR A 81 9.52 -15.04 1.28
N ALA A 82 8.47 -14.21 1.24
CA ALA A 82 7.99 -13.43 2.38
C ALA A 82 6.50 -13.09 2.23
N PRO A 83 5.79 -12.75 3.33
CA PRO A 83 4.38 -12.35 3.28
C PRO A 83 4.15 -11.06 2.49
N LEU A 84 5.01 -10.05 2.61
CA LEU A 84 4.85 -8.77 1.92
C LEU A 84 6.14 -8.38 1.21
N LEU A 85 6.03 -8.19 -0.10
CA LEU A 85 7.13 -7.81 -0.99
C LEU A 85 6.74 -6.53 -1.73
N MET A 86 7.73 -5.68 -2.00
CA MET A 86 7.54 -4.48 -2.82
C MET A 86 8.65 -4.33 -3.84
N THR A 87 8.29 -4.07 -5.08
CA THR A 87 9.21 -3.72 -6.16
C THR A 87 9.34 -2.21 -6.25
N GLY A 88 10.56 -1.70 -6.10
CA GLY A 88 10.84 -0.27 -6.22
C GLY A 88 11.05 0.20 -7.66
N GLN A 89 11.32 1.49 -7.84
CA GLN A 89 11.55 2.11 -9.16
C GLN A 89 12.66 1.43 -9.98
N LEU A 90 13.67 0.89 -9.32
CA LEU A 90 14.80 0.21 -9.95
C LEU A 90 14.50 -1.27 -10.30
N GLY A 91 13.27 -1.73 -10.09
CA GLY A 91 12.87 -3.13 -10.30
C GLY A 91 13.37 -4.09 -9.21
N VAL A 92 14.02 -3.57 -8.17
CA VAL A 92 14.52 -4.37 -7.04
C VAL A 92 13.37 -4.67 -6.10
N GLU A 93 13.18 -5.95 -5.80
CA GLU A 93 12.20 -6.42 -4.82
C GLU A 93 12.81 -6.41 -3.40
N ARG A 94 12.02 -5.93 -2.43
CA ARG A 94 12.39 -5.91 -1.01
C ARG A 94 11.26 -6.43 -0.13
N VAL A 95 11.64 -7.06 0.98
CA VAL A 95 10.69 -7.47 2.02
C VAL A 95 10.23 -6.23 2.79
N LEU A 96 8.91 -6.10 2.99
CA LEU A 96 8.33 -5.10 3.87
C LEU A 96 7.92 -5.77 5.19
N GLY A 97 8.61 -5.39 6.26
CA GLY A 97 8.27 -5.82 7.62
C GLY A 97 7.22 -4.92 8.27
N MET A 98 6.65 -5.39 9.38
CA MET A 98 5.90 -4.53 10.29
C MET A 98 6.84 -3.46 10.89
N PRO A 99 6.42 -2.19 10.98
CA PRO A 99 7.19 -1.17 11.68
C PRO A 99 7.33 -1.54 13.16
N SER A 100 8.51 -1.28 13.73
CA SER A 100 8.85 -1.60 15.12
C SER A 100 8.17 -0.69 16.17
N GLY A 101 7.26 0.19 15.73
CA GLY A 101 6.49 1.10 16.56
C GLY A 101 5.83 2.22 15.76
N MET A 102 5.00 3.00 16.43
CA MET A 102 4.34 4.18 15.84
C MET A 102 5.35 5.33 15.68
N GLN A 103 5.49 5.88 14.47
CA GLN A 103 6.51 6.90 14.17
C GLN A 103 6.18 8.30 14.74
N LEU A 104 4.90 8.57 15.01
CA LEU A 104 4.43 9.88 15.48
C LEU A 104 3.63 9.73 16.77
N PRO A 105 4.01 10.40 17.88
CA PRO A 105 3.25 10.31 19.11
C PRO A 105 1.87 10.95 18.92
N ARG A 106 0.84 10.36 19.53
CA ARG A 106 -0.54 10.89 19.53
C ARG A 106 -1.14 11.02 18.12
N ILE A 107 -0.65 10.23 17.17
CA ILE A 107 -1.32 10.08 15.88
C ILE A 107 -2.50 9.12 16.09
N CYS A 108 -3.71 9.69 16.01
CA CYS A 108 -5.03 9.09 16.28
C CYS A 108 -5.26 8.45 17.67
#